data_AF-A0A3D5I727-F1
#
_entry.id   AF-A0A3D5I727-F1
#
_cell.length_a   1.000
_cell.length_b   1.000
_cell.length_c   1.000
_cell.angle_alpha   90.00
_cell.angle_beta   90.00
_cell.angle_gamma   90.00
#
_symmetry.space_group_name_H-M   'P 1'
#
loop_
_entity.id
_entity.type
_entity.pdbx_description
1 polymer ?
#
loop_
_entity_poly.entity_id
_entity_poly.type
_entity_poly.pdbx_seq_one_letter_code
_entity_poly.pdbx_strand_id
1 'polypeptide(L)' 'MDFHQNGAVTTLHNLGLLPLEQLEKELKLFSGYRPMELVLPSLYSEIEGPALPKIVEELSRVNYLS' A
#
# COMPACT_ATOMS: atom_id res chain seq x y z
N MET A 1 -13.30 -5.37 -14.15
CA MET A 1 -14.11 -4.93 -13.00
C MET A 1 -13.36 -3.80 -12.36
N ASP A 2 -13.85 -2.59 -12.63
CA ASP A 2 -13.16 -1.33 -12.42
C ASP A 2 -13.03 -0.94 -10.94
N PHE A 3 -11.79 -0.70 -10.50
CA PHE A 3 -11.51 0.04 -9.27
C PHE A 3 -11.62 1.54 -9.57
N HIS A 4 -12.84 2.06 -9.61
CA HIS A 4 -13.06 3.51 -9.60
C HIS A 4 -13.13 4.01 -8.15
N GLN A 5 -12.00 4.50 -7.63
CA GLN A 5 -11.99 5.36 -6.44
C GLN A 5 -11.71 6.81 -6.87
N ASN A 6 -12.74 7.65 -6.78
CA ASN A 6 -12.69 9.09 -7.06
C ASN A 6 -12.03 9.84 -5.88
N GLY A 7 -10.72 9.76 -5.80
CA GLY A 7 -9.87 10.62 -4.99
C GLY A 7 -8.49 10.63 -5.62
N ALA A 8 -7.72 11.71 -5.48
CA ALA A 8 -6.31 11.70 -5.87
C ALA A 8 -5.51 10.82 -4.89
N VAL A 9 -5.83 9.53 -4.84
CA VAL A 9 -5.00 8.50 -4.25
C VAL A 9 -3.89 8.32 -5.28
N THR A 10 -2.63 8.49 -4.88
CA THR A 10 -1.48 8.02 -5.66
C THR A 10 -1.55 6.50 -5.71
N THR A 11 -2.46 5.99 -6.53
CA THR A 11 -2.59 4.58 -6.86
C THR A 11 -1.23 4.13 -7.39
N LEU A 12 -0.68 3.11 -6.74
CA LEU A 12 0.58 2.44 -7.07
C LEU A 12 0.50 1.74 -8.45
N HIS A 13 0.24 2.49 -9.52
CA HIS A 13 0.14 2.01 -10.91
C HIS A 13 1.45 1.41 -11.42
N ASN A 14 2.56 1.64 -10.71
CA ASN A 14 3.91 1.18 -11.06
C ASN A 14 4.42 -0.01 -10.21
N LEU A 15 3.55 -0.70 -9.47
CA LEU A 15 3.90 -1.97 -8.80
C LEU A 15 4.39 -2.98 -9.85
N GLY A 16 5.72 -3.13 -9.98
CA GLY A 16 6.38 -4.03 -10.93
C GLY A 16 7.16 -3.36 -12.06
N LEU A 17 6.99 -2.06 -12.30
CA LEU A 17 7.77 -1.30 -13.31
C LEU A 17 9.02 -0.63 -12.70
N LEU A 18 8.97 -0.32 -11.40
CA LEU A 18 10.06 0.28 -10.65
C LEU A 18 10.71 -0.75 -9.70
N PRO A 19 12.03 -0.69 -9.49
CA PRO A 19 12.69 -1.45 -8.44
C PRO A 19 12.09 -1.14 -7.07
N LEU A 20 11.95 -2.15 -6.22
CA LEU A 20 11.38 -2.01 -4.88
C LEU A 20 12.06 -0.89 -4.06
N GLU A 21 13.39 -0.86 -4.03
CA GLU A 21 14.14 0.19 -3.31
C GLU A 21 13.81 1.61 -3.77
N GLN A 22 13.54 1.81 -5.07
CA GLN A 22 13.20 3.12 -5.59
C GLN A 22 11.81 3.53 -5.12
N LEU A 23 10.84 2.60 -5.17
CA LEU A 23 9.49 2.83 -4.67
C LEU A 23 9.51 3.15 -3.16
N GLU A 24 10.27 2.41 -2.36
CA GLU A 24 10.39 2.66 -0.92
C GLU A 24 11.03 4.01 -0.60
N LYS A 25 12.03 4.45 -1.39
CA LYS A 25 12.63 5.79 -1.24
C LYS A 25 11.63 6.90 -1.51
N GLU A 26 10.83 6.77 -2.57
CA GLU A 26 9.78 7.75 -2.88
C GLU A 26 8.73 7.80 -1.76
N LEU A 27 8.22 6.64 -1.34
CA LEU A 27 7.24 6.53 -0.25
C LEU A 27 7.75 7.12 1.07
N LYS A 28 9.01 6.86 1.42
CA LYS A 28 9.66 7.44 2.59
C LYS A 28 9.87 8.94 2.50
N LEU A 29 10.10 9.47 1.29
CA LEU A 29 10.17 10.90 1.08
C LEU A 29 8.78 11.52 1.29
N PHE A 30 7.73 10.91 0.74
CA PHE A 30 6.36 11.41 0.89
C PHE A 30 5.84 11.34 2.33
N SER A 31 6.18 10.29 3.10
CA SER A 31 5.76 10.18 4.51
C SER A 31 6.27 11.32 5.38
N GLY A 32 7.42 11.93 5.03
CA GLY A 32 7.96 13.09 5.73
C GLY A 32 7.18 14.39 5.49
N TYR A 33 6.46 14.50 4.37
CA TYR A 33 5.70 15.70 4.00
C TYR A 33 4.19 15.56 4.25
N ARG A 34 3.65 14.34 4.20
CA ARG A 34 2.23 14.06 4.46
C ARG A 34 2.08 12.71 5.17
N PRO A 35 1.22 12.61 6.19
CA PRO A 35 0.83 11.32 6.75
C PRO A 35 0.31 10.42 5.63
N MET A 36 0.79 9.18 5.59
CA MET A 36 0.36 8.19 4.60
C MET A 36 -0.54 7.16 5.28
N GLU A 37 -1.72 6.95 4.70
CA GLU A 37 -2.69 5.98 5.18
C GLU A 37 -2.82 4.83 4.17
N LEU A 38 -2.76 3.60 4.67
CA LEU A 38 -2.95 2.40 3.87
C LEU A 38 -4.44 2.05 3.85
N VAL A 39 -5.09 2.19 2.70
CA VAL A 39 -6.45 1.68 2.47
C VAL A 39 -6.35 0.36 1.72
N LEU A 40 -6.59 -0.75 2.42
CA LEU A 40 -6.60 -2.08 1.83
C LEU A 40 -8.05 -2.55 1.59
N PRO A 41 -8.56 -2.51 0.34
CA PRO A 41 -9.85 -3.11 0.04
C PRO A 41 -9.73 -4.63 0.08
N SER A 42 -10.55 -5.29 0.91
CA SER A 42 -10.63 -6.74 1.00
C SER A 42 -12.08 -7.21 1.11
N LEU A 43 -12.36 -8.40 0.60
CA LEU A 43 -13.62 -9.11 0.82
C LEU A 43 -13.64 -9.77 2.19
N TYR A 44 -14.83 -9.98 2.77
CA TYR A 44 -14.98 -10.67 4.05
C TYR A 44 -14.29 -12.05 4.06
N SER A 45 -14.41 -12.81 2.97
CA SER A 45 -13.76 -14.11 2.83
C SER A 45 -12.23 -14.04 2.79
N GLU A 46 -11.65 -12.90 2.42
CA GLU A 46 -10.19 -12.69 2.42
C GLU A 46 -9.66 -12.34 3.82
N ILE A 47 -10.51 -11.76 4.68
CA ILE A 47 -10.19 -11.49 6.09
C ILE A 47 -9.97 -12.81 6.85
N GLU A 48 -10.77 -13.83 6.56
CA GLU A 48 -10.63 -15.17 7.12
C GLU A 48 -9.51 -15.98 6.44
N GLY A 49 -8.98 -15.50 5.32
CA GLY A 49 -7.93 -16.14 4.54
C GLY A 49 -6.53 -15.91 5.12
N PRO A 50 -5.58 -16.83 4.90
CA PRO A 50 -4.21 -16.72 5.43
C PRO A 50 -3.36 -15.64 4.73
N ALA A 51 -3.90 -14.98 3.69
CA ALA A 51 -3.18 -13.97 2.92
C ALA A 51 -3.18 -12.60 3.60
N LEU A 52 -4.32 -12.16 4.14
CA LEU A 52 -4.46 -10.84 4.74
C LEU A 52 -3.49 -10.63 5.93
N PRO A 53 -3.36 -11.58 6.89
CA PRO A 53 -2.41 -11.42 7.99
C PRO A 53 -0.97 -11.26 7.52
N LYS A 54 -0.57 -12.02 6.47
CA LYS A 54 0.78 -11.93 5.89
C LYS A 54 1.03 -10.58 5.22
N ILE A 55 0.04 -10.06 4.50
CA ILE A 55 0.13 -8.74 3.86
C ILE A 55 0.31 -7.66 4.92
N VAL A 56 -0.50 -7.70 5.98
CA VAL A 56 -0.38 -6.75 7.11
C VAL A 56 0.95 -6.89 7.83
N GLU A 57 1.44 -8.12 8.04
CA GLU A 57 2.75 -8.35 8.66
C GLU A 57 3.88 -7.73 7.84
N GLU A 58 3.93 -7.95 6.53
CA GLU A 58 4.96 -7.34 5.67
C GLU A 58 4.84 -5.81 5.64
N LEU A 59 3.61 -5.28 5.58
CA LEU A 59 3.37 -3.83 5.62
C LEU A 59 3.70 -3.21 6.98
N SER A 60 3.63 -3.96 8.08
CA SER A 60 4.01 -3.46 9.40
C SER A 60 5.52 -3.25 9.57
N ARG A 61 6.34 -3.86 8.71
CA ARG A 61 7.81 -3.75 8.75
C ARG A 61 8.33 -2.52 8.02
N VAL A 62 7.49 -1.84 7.25
CA VAL A 62 7.89 -0.70 6.43
C VAL A 62 7.94 0.58 7.28
N ASN A 63 8.87 1.47 6.98
CA ASN A 63 9.15 2.67 7.80
C ASN A 63 8.54 3.96 7.24
N TYR A 64 7.63 3.84 6.27
CA TYR A 64 6.98 4.95 5.60
C TYR A 64 5.47 5.04 5.89
N LEU A 65 4.88 4.04 6.54
CA LEU A 65 3.52 4.10 7.10
C LEU A 65 3.63 4.46 8.59
N SER A 66 2.74 5.32 9.11
CA SER A 66 2.82 5.86 10.49
C SER A 66 1.45 5.91 11.14
#